data_AF-A0AAW1D7U3-F1
#
_entry.id   AF-A0AAW1D7U3-F1
#
_cell.length_a   1.000
_cell.length_b   1.000
_cell.length_c   1.000
_cell.angle_alpha   90.00
_cell.angle_beta   90.00
_cell.angle_gamma   90.00
#
_symmetry.space_group_name_H-M   'P 1'
#
loop_
_entity.id
_entity.type
_entity.pdbx_description
1 polymer ?
#
loop_
_entity_poly.entity_id
_entity_poly.type
_entity_poly.pdbx_seq_one_letter_code
_entity_poly.pdbx_strand_id
1 'polypeptide(L)'
;MASTSALIATIILHIFFQDTLQSTPEDDSYVAAVVEYHGFHGNYSGEEILHFNVEKHIQLIAEAAKQNADIIVFPELGLLSYDETQFIEVPDPAKKIVPATDKNCHEALRNLSDAAIKYNIYVVTNLHELFKNNSKEYKYNTNIVFDRKGTLIARYRKYNLFGEKFLNRTETPDFVTFDTDFGVTFGTFICFDIIFENPAVGLVRDKNITDIVYSTAWFSELPFHAAIQEQNAWAYSNNVNLLASGFNCVNKGNTGSGIYSGRKGPIDYIQSELDQSHLIIGKVPKKPGTAAGSKVTANVLPLVDEEGTTGQHSTILHEQLDDFATYLLKPETMTHIDEKNITIISTDAQGLERTYEITHKLCHETSNFCCNFNLKFTVKYYPNEYDFNKDDTFTKTDAYYHFRYRLIAFDGIRKYIVDDTTGQQLCALMPCLNDTIESCARANINAKPISLQLDNRNLTLFSTEFSLINITADFQKDNVLYLPSILLSSTDKDVFGKLPTSDQYNLNIGEANGDKKTVSLQLPLKVDETIKLASGGILTRIFDRDNKPNDPNSANIITAKTLFWCSIPIIFYLFRNR
;
A
#
# COMPACT_ATOMS: atom_id res chain seq x y z
N MET A 1 -10.99 -11.55 62.10
CA MET A 1 -9.78 -11.97 61.38
C MET A 1 -10.07 -12.86 60.17
N ALA A 2 -11.11 -13.71 60.17
CA ALA A 2 -11.43 -14.56 59.02
C ALA A 2 -11.99 -13.80 57.78
N SER A 3 -12.75 -12.70 57.96
CA SER A 3 -13.34 -11.95 56.83
C SER A 3 -12.32 -11.08 56.08
N THR A 4 -11.30 -10.57 56.78
CA THR A 4 -10.19 -9.81 56.21
C THR A 4 -9.26 -10.70 55.37
N SER A 5 -9.05 -11.95 55.78
CA SER A 5 -8.23 -12.92 55.02
C SER A 5 -8.92 -13.37 53.72
N ALA A 6 -10.25 -13.50 53.71
CA ALA A 6 -11.01 -13.80 52.50
C ALA A 6 -10.99 -12.63 51.50
N LEU A 7 -11.13 -11.39 51.97
CA LEU A 7 -11.08 -10.19 51.12
C LEU A 7 -9.68 -10.01 50.50
N ILE A 8 -8.63 -10.21 51.30
CA ILE A 8 -7.23 -10.16 50.83
C ILE A 8 -6.93 -11.30 49.86
N ALA A 9 -7.45 -12.51 50.10
CA ALA A 9 -7.31 -13.63 49.14
C ALA A 9 -8.05 -13.37 47.82
N THR A 10 -9.20 -12.68 47.85
CA THR A 10 -9.96 -12.32 46.64
C THR A 10 -9.30 -11.19 45.86
N ILE A 11 -8.72 -10.20 46.56
CA ILE A 11 -7.91 -9.12 45.97
C ILE A 11 -6.60 -9.67 45.43
N ILE A 12 -5.94 -10.59 46.13
CA ILE A 12 -4.74 -11.27 45.64
C ILE A 12 -5.07 -12.17 44.43
N LEU A 13 -6.22 -12.86 44.40
CA LEU A 13 -6.66 -13.59 43.20
C LEU A 13 -6.92 -12.64 42.02
N HIS A 14 -7.51 -11.46 42.25
CA HIS A 14 -7.68 -10.42 41.21
C HIS A 14 -6.38 -9.71 40.82
N ILE A 15 -5.35 -9.76 41.66
CA ILE A 15 -4.00 -9.22 41.34
C ILE A 15 -3.14 -10.28 40.63
N PHE A 16 -3.41 -11.59 40.84
CA PHE A 16 -2.76 -12.69 40.13
C PHE A 16 -3.45 -13.06 38.81
N PHE A 17 -4.72 -12.70 38.62
CA PHE A 17 -5.32 -12.53 37.30
C PHE A 17 -5.11 -11.07 36.87
N GLN A 18 -3.88 -10.70 36.52
CA GLN A 18 -3.77 -9.76 35.40
C GLN A 18 -4.40 -10.51 34.23
N ASP A 19 -5.68 -10.27 33.99
CA ASP A 19 -6.38 -10.74 32.80
C ASP A 19 -5.44 -10.50 31.63
N THR A 20 -4.98 -11.59 31.01
CA THR A 20 -4.33 -11.52 29.72
C THR A 20 -5.32 -10.80 28.82
N LEU A 21 -5.02 -9.55 28.47
CA LEU A 21 -5.80 -8.61 27.64
C LEU A 21 -5.94 -9.10 26.17
N GLN A 22 -5.92 -10.41 25.98
CA GLN A 22 -6.01 -11.08 24.71
C GLN A 22 -7.46 -11.22 24.32
N SER A 23 -7.70 -11.08 23.02
CA SER A 23 -9.03 -11.21 22.49
C SER A 23 -9.51 -12.65 22.59
N THR A 24 -10.80 -12.81 22.84
CA THR A 24 -11.53 -14.07 22.92
C THR A 24 -12.43 -14.22 21.71
N PRO A 25 -12.96 -15.41 21.37
CA PRO A 25 -13.96 -15.58 20.31
C PRO A 25 -15.18 -14.67 20.45
N GLU A 26 -15.59 -14.39 21.69
CA GLU A 26 -16.77 -13.60 22.03
C GLU A 26 -16.58 -12.08 21.83
N ASP A 27 -15.33 -11.60 21.80
CA ASP A 27 -15.06 -10.19 21.56
C ASP A 27 -15.44 -9.76 20.13
N ASP A 28 -15.93 -8.53 19.96
CA ASP A 28 -16.29 -7.99 18.64
C ASP A 28 -15.07 -7.56 17.80
N SER A 29 -13.88 -7.61 18.38
CA SER A 29 -12.64 -7.09 17.78
C SER A 29 -11.41 -7.85 18.28
N TYR A 30 -10.30 -7.70 17.58
CA TYR A 30 -8.97 -8.14 18.00
C TYR A 30 -7.94 -7.00 17.85
N VAL A 31 -6.77 -7.14 18.44
CA VAL A 31 -5.68 -6.16 18.29
C VAL A 31 -4.65 -6.71 17.30
N ALA A 32 -4.38 -5.96 16.24
CA ALA A 32 -3.42 -6.33 15.22
C ALA A 32 -2.22 -5.40 15.23
N ALA A 33 -1.04 -5.95 14.97
CA ALA A 33 0.18 -5.22 14.68
C ALA A 33 0.63 -5.51 13.24
N VAL A 34 1.02 -4.49 12.50
CA VAL A 34 1.73 -4.62 11.21
C VAL A 34 3.03 -3.83 11.28
N VAL A 35 4.08 -4.37 10.67
CA VAL A 35 5.41 -3.75 10.69
C VAL A 35 5.73 -3.22 9.30
N GLU A 36 5.97 -1.92 9.18
CA GLU A 36 6.79 -1.41 8.08
C GLU A 36 8.25 -1.65 8.48
N TYR A 37 8.98 -2.51 7.76
CA TYR A 37 10.30 -2.96 8.24
C TYR A 37 11.42 -2.55 7.30
N HIS A 38 12.38 -1.80 7.83
CA HIS A 38 13.65 -1.54 7.16
C HIS A 38 14.61 -2.69 7.49
N GLY A 39 14.74 -3.63 6.56
CA GLY A 39 15.54 -4.83 6.78
C GLY A 39 17.04 -4.53 6.82
N PHE A 40 17.74 -5.12 7.79
CA PHE A 40 19.20 -5.15 7.78
C PHE A 40 19.68 -5.78 6.47
N HIS A 41 20.61 -5.11 5.81
CA HIS A 41 21.17 -5.52 4.53
C HIS A 41 22.60 -5.00 4.40
N GLY A 42 23.33 -5.42 3.38
CA GLY A 42 24.70 -4.98 3.12
C GLY A 42 25.60 -6.11 2.65
N ASN A 43 26.91 -5.93 2.81
CA ASN A 43 27.92 -6.92 2.40
C ASN A 43 28.17 -7.96 3.51
N TYR A 44 27.13 -8.73 3.82
CA TYR A 44 27.12 -9.82 4.80
C TYR A 44 26.64 -11.11 4.12
N SER A 45 26.90 -12.27 4.71
CA SER A 45 26.32 -13.52 4.23
C SER A 45 24.80 -13.55 4.47
N GLY A 46 24.07 -14.32 3.67
CA GLY A 46 22.62 -14.48 3.84
C GLY A 46 22.22 -15.00 5.22
N GLU A 47 23.04 -15.85 5.85
CA GLU A 47 22.81 -16.34 7.22
C GLU A 47 22.99 -15.23 8.28
N GLU A 48 24.00 -14.36 8.12
CA GLU A 48 24.19 -13.21 9.01
C GLU A 48 23.03 -12.22 8.90
N ILE A 49 22.61 -11.89 7.66
CA ILE A 49 21.45 -11.04 7.40
C ILE A 49 20.20 -11.62 8.07
N LEU A 50 19.95 -12.91 7.84
CA LEU A 50 18.83 -13.64 8.46
C LEU A 50 18.88 -13.53 9.98
N HIS A 51 20.03 -13.78 10.59
CA HIS A 51 20.21 -13.73 12.04
C HIS A 51 19.87 -12.34 12.60
N PHE A 52 20.45 -11.26 12.05
CA PHE A 52 20.19 -9.90 12.52
C PHE A 52 18.72 -9.49 12.39
N ASN A 53 18.08 -9.83 11.27
CA ASN A 53 16.67 -9.52 11.05
C ASN A 53 15.76 -10.32 12.01
N VAL A 54 16.06 -11.59 12.29
CA VAL A 54 15.34 -12.39 13.28
C VAL A 54 15.41 -11.74 14.67
N GLU A 55 16.59 -11.27 15.11
CA GLU A 55 16.72 -10.59 16.40
C GLU A 55 15.85 -9.33 16.49
N LYS A 56 15.83 -8.52 15.42
CA LYS A 56 14.99 -7.32 15.33
C LYS A 56 13.50 -7.66 15.30
N HIS A 57 13.10 -8.71 14.58
CA HIS A 57 11.72 -9.20 14.61
C HIS A 57 11.29 -9.61 16.01
N ILE A 58 12.15 -10.30 16.78
CA ILE A 58 11.87 -10.69 18.17
C ILE A 58 11.67 -9.46 19.07
N GLN A 59 12.43 -8.39 18.87
CA GLN A 59 12.23 -7.13 19.59
C GLN A 59 10.87 -6.52 19.24
N LEU A 60 10.50 -6.46 17.97
CA LEU A 60 9.20 -5.94 17.50
C LEU A 60 8.01 -6.78 18.00
N ILE A 61 8.15 -8.11 18.03
CA ILE A 61 7.17 -9.03 18.62
C ILE A 61 6.95 -8.67 20.11
N ALA A 62 8.04 -8.44 20.85
CA ALA A 62 7.96 -8.06 22.25
C ALA A 62 7.23 -6.71 22.44
N GLU A 63 7.52 -5.71 21.61
CA GLU A 63 6.87 -4.40 21.69
C GLU A 63 5.38 -4.45 21.31
N ALA A 64 5.01 -5.25 20.31
CA ALA A 64 3.60 -5.48 19.97
C ALA A 64 2.84 -6.18 21.09
N ALA A 65 3.44 -7.18 21.72
CA ALA A 65 2.84 -7.91 22.83
C ALA A 65 2.63 -7.03 24.07
N LYS A 66 3.53 -6.06 24.36
CA LYS A 66 3.31 -5.06 25.43
C LYS A 66 2.05 -4.21 25.20
N GLN A 67 1.59 -4.12 23.96
CA GLN A 67 0.37 -3.41 23.56
C GLN A 67 -0.82 -4.35 23.38
N ASN A 68 -0.71 -5.59 23.86
CA ASN A 68 -1.73 -6.63 23.78
C ASN A 68 -2.12 -6.99 22.35
N ALA A 69 -1.20 -6.87 21.38
CA ALA A 69 -1.44 -7.36 20.03
C ALA A 69 -1.70 -8.88 20.05
N ASP A 70 -2.77 -9.31 19.40
CA ASP A 70 -3.10 -10.73 19.24
C ASP A 70 -2.27 -11.36 18.12
N ILE A 71 -1.97 -10.58 17.08
CA ILE A 71 -1.22 -10.99 15.89
C ILE A 71 -0.26 -9.88 15.44
N ILE A 72 0.92 -10.26 14.97
CA ILE A 72 1.89 -9.38 14.31
C ILE A 72 2.25 -9.90 12.92
N VAL A 73 2.25 -9.00 11.93
CA VAL A 73 2.57 -9.30 10.53
C VAL A 73 3.83 -8.58 10.12
N PHE A 74 4.79 -9.34 9.55
CA PHE A 74 6.03 -8.85 8.98
C PHE A 74 6.02 -8.88 7.44
N PRO A 75 6.85 -8.05 6.79
CA PRO A 75 6.75 -7.86 5.36
C PRO A 75 7.42 -8.98 4.57
N GLU A 76 7.14 -8.99 3.27
CA GLU A 76 7.94 -9.74 2.31
C GLU A 76 9.38 -9.23 2.34
N LEU A 77 10.36 -10.11 2.15
CA LEU A 77 11.79 -9.79 2.32
C LEU A 77 12.17 -9.40 3.77
N GLY A 78 11.26 -9.46 4.75
CA GLY A 78 11.54 -9.00 6.12
C GLY A 78 12.73 -9.69 6.79
N LEU A 79 12.95 -10.99 6.53
CA LEU A 79 14.06 -11.73 7.13
C LEU A 79 15.35 -11.71 6.29
N LEU A 80 15.23 -11.63 4.96
CA LEU A 80 16.35 -11.83 4.04
C LEU A 80 16.75 -10.55 3.29
N SER A 81 15.97 -9.48 3.42
CA SER A 81 16.12 -8.26 2.63
C SER A 81 16.27 -8.62 1.13
N TYR A 82 17.31 -8.13 0.46
CA TYR A 82 17.58 -8.46 -0.94
C TYR A 82 18.52 -9.67 -1.13
N ASP A 83 18.75 -10.49 -0.11
CA ASP A 83 19.53 -11.73 -0.28
C ASP A 83 18.72 -12.79 -1.02
N GLU A 84 19.31 -13.32 -2.09
CA GLU A 84 18.73 -14.37 -2.94
C GLU A 84 19.40 -15.73 -2.74
N THR A 85 20.28 -15.85 -1.74
CA THR A 85 21.18 -17.01 -1.58
C THR A 85 20.78 -17.93 -0.43
N GLN A 86 20.16 -17.38 0.60
CA GLN A 86 19.73 -18.11 1.79
C GLN A 86 18.34 -18.72 1.61
N PHE A 87 18.21 -20.02 1.91
CA PHE A 87 16.95 -20.74 1.86
C PHE A 87 16.80 -21.65 3.06
N ILE A 88 15.58 -21.72 3.60
CA ILE A 88 15.26 -22.45 4.84
C ILE A 88 14.29 -23.59 4.55
N GLU A 89 14.57 -24.80 5.04
CA GLU A 89 13.58 -25.88 5.01
C GLU A 89 12.44 -25.59 6.00
N VAL A 90 11.21 -25.48 5.49
CA VAL A 90 10.03 -25.22 6.29
C VAL A 90 9.24 -26.52 6.51
N PRO A 91 8.96 -26.92 7.77
CA PRO A 91 8.12 -28.08 8.05
C PRO A 91 6.74 -27.98 7.42
N ASP A 92 6.12 -29.13 7.15
CA ASP A 92 4.72 -29.17 6.71
C ASP A 92 3.80 -28.77 7.88
N PRO A 93 2.97 -27.71 7.76
CA PRO A 93 2.04 -27.30 8.80
C PRO A 93 1.08 -28.41 9.25
N ALA A 94 0.74 -29.37 8.38
CA ALA A 94 -0.11 -30.51 8.73
C ALA A 94 0.50 -31.40 9.84
N LYS A 95 1.82 -31.35 10.02
CA LYS A 95 2.53 -32.08 11.09
C LYS A 95 2.47 -31.38 12.44
N LYS A 96 1.98 -30.14 12.50
CA LYS A 96 1.86 -29.34 13.74
C LYS A 96 3.16 -29.31 14.56
N ILE A 97 4.29 -29.11 13.87
CA ILE A 97 5.60 -29.01 14.51
C ILE A 97 5.67 -27.69 15.28
N VAL A 98 6.31 -27.74 16.46
CA VAL A 98 6.67 -26.58 17.27
C VAL A 98 8.18 -26.38 17.15
N PRO A 99 8.67 -25.53 16.22
CA PRO A 99 10.10 -25.43 15.93
C PRO A 99 10.97 -25.11 17.14
N ALA A 100 10.49 -24.31 18.09
CA ALA A 100 11.14 -24.04 19.38
C ALA A 100 11.72 -25.29 20.07
N THR A 101 11.03 -26.43 19.94
CA THR A 101 11.41 -27.69 20.59
C THR A 101 12.02 -28.73 19.64
N ASP A 102 11.99 -28.49 18.33
CA ASP A 102 12.52 -29.40 17.32
C ASP A 102 13.91 -28.95 16.84
N LYS A 103 14.94 -29.65 17.31
CA LYS A 103 16.34 -29.36 16.97
C LYS A 103 16.66 -29.52 15.48
N ASN A 104 15.81 -30.19 14.71
CA ASN A 104 15.99 -30.32 13.26
C ASN A 104 15.52 -29.08 12.49
N CYS A 105 14.70 -28.23 13.10
CA CYS A 105 14.28 -26.98 12.49
C CYS A 105 15.43 -25.98 12.45
N HIS A 106 15.48 -25.15 11.40
CA HIS A 106 16.43 -24.06 11.27
C HIS A 106 16.35 -23.09 12.45
N GLU A 107 17.50 -22.54 12.86
CA GLU A 107 17.59 -21.66 14.04
C GLU A 107 16.63 -20.47 14.00
N ALA A 108 16.55 -19.78 12.86
CA ALA A 108 15.57 -18.72 12.62
C ALA A 108 14.12 -19.14 12.96
N LEU A 109 13.68 -20.33 12.55
CA LEU A 109 12.33 -20.82 12.84
C LEU A 109 12.15 -21.12 14.33
N ARG A 110 13.19 -21.67 14.99
CA ARG A 110 13.15 -21.95 16.44
C ARG A 110 13.01 -20.66 17.23
N ASN A 111 13.82 -19.65 16.92
CA ASN A 111 13.84 -18.37 17.64
C ASN A 111 12.52 -17.60 17.47
N LEU A 112 11.92 -17.62 16.28
CA LEU A 112 10.61 -16.99 16.04
C LEU A 112 9.47 -17.75 16.71
N SER A 113 9.50 -19.09 16.68
CA SER A 113 8.57 -19.96 17.41
C SER A 113 8.65 -19.73 18.93
N ASP A 114 9.87 -19.62 19.48
CA ASP A 114 10.11 -19.29 20.89
C ASP A 114 9.57 -17.90 21.24
N ALA A 115 9.74 -16.91 20.36
CA ALA A 115 9.19 -15.57 20.57
C ALA A 115 7.65 -15.57 20.58
N ALA A 116 7.01 -16.31 19.67
CA ALA A 116 5.56 -16.47 19.65
C ALA A 116 5.03 -17.08 20.96
N ILE A 117 5.72 -18.09 21.51
CA ILE A 117 5.40 -18.70 22.81
C ILE A 117 5.58 -17.68 23.94
N LYS A 118 6.78 -17.08 24.01
CA LYS A 118 7.19 -16.20 25.11
C LYS A 118 6.27 -14.99 25.24
N TYR A 119 5.85 -14.43 24.11
CA TYR A 119 5.02 -13.23 24.06
C TYR A 119 3.55 -13.54 23.78
N ASN A 120 3.19 -14.82 23.69
CA ASN A 120 1.82 -15.32 23.55
C ASN A 120 1.06 -14.64 22.39
N ILE A 121 1.68 -14.55 21.21
CA ILE A 121 1.19 -13.78 20.04
C ILE A 121 1.31 -14.60 18.75
N TYR A 122 0.37 -14.43 17.82
CA TYR A 122 0.50 -15.02 16.48
C TYR A 122 1.55 -14.23 15.67
N VAL A 123 2.46 -14.94 15.01
CA VAL A 123 3.54 -14.31 14.23
C VAL A 123 3.43 -14.75 12.78
N VAL A 124 3.21 -13.78 11.88
CA VAL A 124 3.24 -13.98 10.43
C VAL A 124 4.54 -13.38 9.89
N THR A 125 5.33 -14.19 9.18
CA THR A 125 6.61 -13.74 8.60
C THR A 125 6.82 -14.33 7.21
N ASN A 126 7.81 -13.80 6.49
CA ASN A 126 8.14 -14.18 5.13
C ASN A 126 9.62 -14.57 5.01
N LEU A 127 9.90 -15.61 4.22
CA LEU A 127 11.25 -16.11 3.96
C LEU A 127 11.35 -16.81 2.59
N HIS A 128 12.57 -17.13 2.17
CA HIS A 128 12.82 -18.03 1.05
C HIS A 128 12.89 -19.49 1.53
N GLU A 129 11.94 -20.31 1.10
CA GLU A 129 11.83 -21.73 1.43
C GLU A 129 12.68 -22.58 0.49
N LEU A 130 13.40 -23.55 1.05
CA LEU A 130 13.94 -24.69 0.32
C LEU A 130 13.00 -25.89 0.51
N PHE A 131 12.46 -26.42 -0.58
CA PHE A 131 11.64 -27.62 -0.58
C PHE A 131 12.31 -28.74 -1.37
N LYS A 132 12.64 -29.83 -0.69
CA LYS A 132 13.25 -31.02 -1.29
C LYS A 132 12.18 -32.08 -1.52
N ASN A 133 11.95 -32.42 -2.79
CA ASN A 133 11.09 -33.53 -3.20
C ASN A 133 11.92 -34.57 -3.94
N ASN A 134 12.26 -35.66 -3.26
CA ASN A 134 13.22 -36.66 -3.73
C ASN A 134 14.56 -36.00 -4.08
N SER A 135 15.01 -36.12 -5.33
CA SER A 135 16.26 -35.51 -5.83
C SER A 135 16.07 -34.11 -6.43
N LYS A 136 14.86 -33.53 -6.37
CA LYS A 136 14.58 -32.18 -6.89
C LYS A 136 14.47 -31.18 -5.75
N GLU A 137 15.05 -30.01 -5.96
CA GLU A 137 14.96 -28.87 -5.06
C GLU A 137 14.11 -27.78 -5.71
N TYR A 138 13.24 -27.19 -4.91
CA TYR A 138 12.40 -26.06 -5.29
C TYR A 138 12.58 -24.94 -4.28
N LYS A 139 12.58 -23.71 -4.78
CA LYS A 139 12.81 -22.49 -4.01
C LYS A 139 11.57 -21.61 -4.08
N TYR A 140 11.03 -21.17 -2.95
CA TYR A 140 9.77 -20.41 -2.94
C TYR A 140 9.86 -19.19 -2.04
N ASN A 141 9.26 -18.07 -2.46
CA ASN A 141 8.94 -16.98 -1.53
C ASN A 141 7.71 -17.39 -0.72
N THR A 142 7.85 -17.41 0.61
CA THR A 142 6.96 -18.16 1.48
C THR A 142 6.57 -17.38 2.72
N ASN A 143 5.27 -17.18 2.92
CA ASN A 143 4.70 -16.76 4.19
C ASN A 143 4.52 -17.98 5.10
N ILE A 144 4.87 -17.82 6.37
CA ILE A 144 4.62 -18.80 7.42
C ILE A 144 3.95 -18.16 8.63
N VAL A 145 3.19 -18.96 9.37
CA VAL A 145 2.46 -18.49 10.55
C VAL A 145 2.73 -19.38 11.75
N PHE A 146 3.13 -18.76 12.86
CA PHE A 146 3.21 -19.39 14.17
C PHE A 146 1.98 -19.01 15.01
N ASP A 147 1.39 -20.01 15.67
CA ASP A 147 0.40 -19.77 16.72
C ASP A 147 1.08 -19.35 18.04
N ARG A 148 0.26 -19.02 19.04
CA ARG A 148 0.72 -18.65 20.39
C ARG A 148 1.48 -19.73 21.13
N LYS A 149 1.39 -20.99 20.67
CA LYS A 149 2.13 -22.13 21.21
C LYS A 149 3.41 -22.39 20.41
N GLY A 150 3.76 -21.51 19.48
CA GLY A 150 4.92 -21.62 18.60
C GLY A 150 4.74 -22.69 17.52
N THR A 151 3.54 -23.24 17.35
CA THR A 151 3.26 -24.25 16.31
C THR A 151 3.25 -23.58 14.95
N LEU A 152 3.92 -24.15 13.96
CA LEU A 152 3.79 -23.74 12.57
C LEU A 152 2.42 -24.21 12.03
N ILE A 153 1.49 -23.28 11.84
CA ILE A 153 0.08 -23.58 11.49
C ILE A 153 -0.30 -23.26 10.04
N ALA A 154 0.49 -22.44 9.34
CA ALA A 154 0.28 -22.18 7.92
C ALA A 154 1.59 -21.92 7.18
N ARG A 155 1.56 -22.24 5.88
CA ARG A 155 2.63 -22.00 4.91
C ARG A 155 2.01 -21.68 3.56
N TYR A 156 2.27 -20.51 3.02
CA TYR A 156 1.81 -20.06 1.70
C TYR A 156 2.99 -19.71 0.81
N ARG A 157 2.99 -20.19 -0.43
CA ARG A 157 4.04 -19.91 -1.43
C ARG A 157 3.49 -18.91 -2.44
N LYS A 158 4.19 -17.79 -2.64
CA LYS A 158 3.82 -16.72 -3.58
C LYS A 158 3.51 -17.30 -4.95
N TYR A 159 2.32 -16.99 -5.47
CA TYR A 159 1.89 -17.51 -6.76
C TYR A 159 2.25 -16.56 -7.90
N ASN A 160 1.94 -15.27 -7.77
CA ASN A 160 2.22 -14.29 -8.81
C ASN A 160 3.56 -13.62 -8.52
N LEU A 161 4.63 -14.12 -9.16
CA LEU A 161 5.98 -13.60 -9.06
C LEU A 161 6.10 -12.23 -9.76
N PHE A 162 6.92 -11.34 -9.21
CA PHE A 162 7.28 -10.04 -9.76
C PHE A 162 8.76 -10.05 -10.22
N GLY A 163 9.09 -10.98 -11.12
CA GLY A 163 10.42 -11.06 -11.75
C GLY A 163 11.51 -11.80 -10.95
N GLU A 164 11.17 -12.48 -9.86
CA GLU A 164 12.10 -13.27 -9.03
C GLU A 164 12.49 -14.60 -9.71
N LYS A 165 13.33 -14.53 -10.76
CA LYS A 165 13.70 -15.68 -11.60
C LYS A 165 14.42 -16.81 -10.86
N PHE A 166 14.94 -16.55 -9.66
CA PHE A 166 15.59 -17.55 -8.80
C PHE A 166 14.59 -18.38 -7.98
N LEU A 167 13.30 -18.03 -8.02
CA LEU A 167 12.22 -18.71 -7.33
C LEU A 167 11.34 -19.53 -8.30
N ASN A 168 10.67 -20.51 -7.72
CA ASN A 168 9.66 -21.32 -8.36
C ASN A 168 8.26 -20.83 -7.98
N ARG A 169 7.29 -21.19 -8.83
CA ARG A 169 5.86 -21.07 -8.59
C ARG A 169 5.28 -22.48 -8.41
N THR A 170 4.22 -22.62 -7.61
CA THR A 170 3.44 -23.86 -7.55
C THR A 170 2.69 -24.09 -8.87
N GLU A 171 2.26 -25.33 -9.13
CA GLU A 171 1.49 -25.65 -10.35
C GLU A 171 0.13 -24.92 -10.38
N THR A 172 -0.54 -24.86 -9.22
CA THR A 172 -1.81 -24.16 -9.01
C THR A 172 -1.70 -23.19 -7.84
N PRO A 173 -2.52 -22.12 -7.79
CA PRO A 173 -2.54 -21.21 -6.64
C PRO A 173 -3.01 -21.97 -5.39
N ASP A 174 -2.31 -21.76 -4.29
CA ASP A 174 -2.74 -22.26 -2.98
C ASP A 174 -3.66 -21.24 -2.29
N PHE A 175 -4.80 -21.70 -1.77
CA PHE A 175 -5.70 -20.90 -0.93
C PHE A 175 -5.44 -21.23 0.54
N VAL A 176 -4.44 -20.60 1.12
CA VAL A 176 -3.99 -20.91 2.49
C VAL A 176 -4.75 -20.05 3.50
N THR A 177 -5.31 -20.73 4.50
CA THR A 177 -6.01 -20.11 5.63
C THR A 177 -5.50 -20.67 6.95
N PHE A 178 -5.71 -19.92 8.04
CA PHE A 178 -5.44 -20.38 9.40
C PHE A 178 -6.46 -19.84 10.40
N ASP A 179 -6.80 -20.66 11.38
CA ASP A 179 -7.72 -20.30 12.46
C ASP A 179 -6.95 -19.76 13.67
N THR A 180 -7.63 -18.89 14.42
CA THR A 180 -7.11 -18.31 15.66
C THR A 180 -7.99 -18.68 16.85
N ASP A 181 -7.41 -18.67 18.04
CA ASP A 181 -8.07 -18.88 19.33
C ASP A 181 -9.02 -17.73 19.70
N PHE A 182 -8.91 -16.58 19.04
CA PHE A 182 -9.85 -15.45 19.14
C PHE A 182 -10.96 -15.47 18.08
N GLY A 183 -11.15 -16.59 17.38
CA GLY A 183 -12.33 -16.83 16.53
C GLY A 183 -12.31 -16.12 15.17
N VAL A 184 -11.13 -15.74 14.67
CA VAL A 184 -10.95 -15.23 13.30
C VAL A 184 -10.21 -16.27 12.45
N THR A 185 -10.70 -16.49 11.23
CA THR A 185 -9.99 -17.27 10.21
C THR A 185 -9.35 -16.30 9.22
N PHE A 186 -8.03 -16.32 9.12
CA PHE A 186 -7.28 -15.47 8.20
C PHE A 186 -6.95 -16.22 6.91
N GLY A 187 -6.93 -15.48 5.80
CA GLY A 187 -6.25 -15.87 4.57
C GLY A 187 -4.90 -15.15 4.45
N THR A 188 -3.97 -15.70 3.67
CA THR A 188 -2.67 -15.06 3.41
C THR A 188 -2.30 -15.10 1.93
N PHE A 189 -1.72 -14.01 1.44
CA PHE A 189 -1.05 -13.92 0.13
C PHE A 189 0.07 -12.87 0.16
N ILE A 190 0.87 -12.79 -0.91
CA ILE A 190 2.13 -12.01 -0.90
C ILE A 190 2.17 -11.02 -2.06
N CYS A 191 2.35 -9.75 -1.72
CA CYS A 191 2.71 -8.69 -2.66
C CYS A 191 1.89 -8.68 -3.96
N PHE A 192 2.54 -8.94 -5.10
CA PHE A 192 1.94 -8.88 -6.42
C PHE A 192 0.69 -9.75 -6.59
N ASP A 193 0.47 -10.76 -5.74
CA ASP A 193 -0.80 -11.51 -5.67
C ASP A 193 -2.04 -10.61 -5.53
N ILE A 194 -1.95 -9.44 -4.88
CA ILE A 194 -3.09 -8.53 -4.64
C ILE A 194 -3.79 -8.06 -5.93
N ILE A 195 -3.04 -8.00 -7.04
CA ILE A 195 -3.50 -7.50 -8.34
C ILE A 195 -4.31 -8.56 -9.12
N PHE A 196 -4.14 -9.84 -8.79
CA PHE A 196 -4.70 -10.96 -9.53
C PHE A 196 -5.93 -11.56 -8.84
N GLU A 197 -6.73 -12.29 -9.63
CA GLU A 197 -7.88 -13.01 -9.10
C GLU A 197 -7.44 -14.07 -8.08
N ASN A 198 -6.41 -14.83 -8.41
CA ASN A 198 -5.97 -15.95 -7.59
C ASN A 198 -4.53 -15.77 -7.09
N PRO A 199 -4.28 -15.97 -5.79
CA PRO A 199 -5.25 -16.41 -4.77
C PRO A 199 -6.07 -15.28 -4.12
N ALA A 200 -5.71 -14.01 -4.32
CA ALA A 200 -6.19 -12.90 -3.48
C ALA A 200 -7.72 -12.75 -3.47
N VAL A 201 -8.35 -12.62 -4.63
CA VAL A 201 -9.81 -12.47 -4.73
C VAL A 201 -10.52 -13.81 -4.49
N GLY A 202 -9.96 -14.94 -4.92
CA GLY A 202 -10.54 -16.26 -4.67
C GLY A 202 -10.57 -16.64 -3.18
N LEU A 203 -9.61 -16.17 -2.35
CA LEU A 203 -9.71 -16.29 -0.87
C LEU A 203 -10.98 -15.62 -0.34
N VAL A 204 -11.33 -14.45 -0.87
CA VAL A 204 -12.53 -13.72 -0.45
C VAL A 204 -13.79 -14.39 -1.00
N ARG A 205 -13.85 -14.62 -2.31
CA ARG A 205 -15.08 -15.06 -3.01
C ARG A 205 -15.37 -16.54 -2.83
N ASP A 206 -14.35 -17.39 -2.91
CA ASP A 206 -14.53 -18.85 -2.94
C ASP A 206 -14.34 -19.49 -1.57
N LYS A 207 -13.55 -18.84 -0.69
CA LYS A 207 -13.30 -19.31 0.68
C LYS A 207 -14.01 -18.51 1.77
N ASN A 208 -14.74 -17.44 1.41
CA ASN A 208 -15.48 -16.57 2.33
C ASN A 208 -14.60 -15.97 3.44
N ILE A 209 -13.35 -15.66 3.12
CA ILE A 209 -12.42 -15.07 4.08
C ILE A 209 -12.64 -13.56 4.18
N THR A 210 -12.76 -13.08 5.42
CA THR A 210 -13.00 -11.66 5.73
C THR A 210 -11.78 -10.95 6.31
N ASP A 211 -10.73 -11.69 6.67
CA ASP A 211 -9.54 -11.18 7.33
C ASP A 211 -8.31 -11.72 6.60
N ILE A 212 -7.46 -10.81 6.13
CA ILE A 212 -6.31 -11.14 5.28
C ILE A 212 -5.04 -10.60 5.92
N VAL A 213 -4.01 -11.43 6.00
CA VAL A 213 -2.63 -10.99 6.25
C VAL A 213 -1.87 -10.88 4.94
N TYR A 214 -1.17 -9.78 4.74
CA TYR A 214 -0.55 -9.41 3.48
C TYR A 214 0.86 -8.89 3.70
N SER A 215 1.85 -9.75 3.39
CA SER A 215 3.26 -9.40 3.42
C SER A 215 3.67 -8.86 2.06
N THR A 216 4.35 -7.71 2.00
CA THR A 216 4.69 -7.08 0.71
C THR A 216 6.00 -6.31 0.72
N ALA A 217 6.74 -6.38 -0.39
CA ALA A 217 7.82 -5.47 -0.76
C ALA A 217 7.37 -4.71 -2.02
N TRP A 218 6.32 -3.90 -1.86
CA TRP A 218 5.66 -3.21 -2.97
C TRP A 218 6.54 -2.12 -3.58
N PHE A 219 6.59 -2.02 -4.89
CA PHE A 219 7.21 -0.89 -5.60
C PHE A 219 6.12 0.10 -5.97
N SER A 220 6.08 1.26 -5.28
CA SER A 220 5.04 2.25 -5.55
C SER A 220 5.17 2.82 -6.97
N GLU A 221 4.04 2.89 -7.68
CA GLU A 221 3.95 3.42 -9.03
C GLU A 221 2.84 4.46 -9.13
N LEU A 222 3.19 5.65 -9.64
CA LEU A 222 2.22 6.70 -9.89
C LEU A 222 1.52 6.50 -11.25
N PRO A 223 0.25 6.91 -11.38
CA PRO A 223 -0.52 7.65 -10.37
C PRO A 223 -1.36 6.80 -9.41
N PHE A 224 -1.57 5.51 -9.66
CA PHE A 224 -2.69 4.76 -9.04
C PHE A 224 -2.28 3.55 -8.20
N HIS A 225 -0.99 3.24 -8.14
CA HIS A 225 -0.42 2.06 -7.51
C HIS A 225 0.62 2.43 -6.44
N ALA A 226 0.39 3.54 -5.71
CA ALA A 226 1.04 3.72 -4.43
C ALA A 226 0.58 2.60 -3.47
N ALA A 227 1.48 2.07 -2.64
CA ALA A 227 1.19 0.90 -1.81
C ALA A 227 -0.07 1.07 -0.95
N ILE A 228 -0.18 2.17 -0.19
CA ILE A 228 -1.35 2.41 0.66
C ILE A 228 -2.63 2.64 -0.14
N GLN A 229 -2.50 3.19 -1.36
CA GLN A 229 -3.61 3.46 -2.27
C GLN A 229 -4.22 2.15 -2.78
N GLU A 230 -3.38 1.22 -3.26
CA GLU A 230 -3.79 -0.10 -3.73
C GLU A 230 -4.39 -0.93 -2.58
N GLN A 231 -3.67 -1.01 -1.46
CA GLN A 231 -4.09 -1.79 -0.28
C GLN A 231 -5.48 -1.35 0.22
N ASN A 232 -5.69 -0.05 0.39
CA ASN A 232 -6.97 0.50 0.86
C ASN A 232 -8.09 0.28 -0.16
N ALA A 233 -7.85 0.52 -1.44
CA ALA A 233 -8.87 0.33 -2.48
C ALA A 233 -9.27 -1.15 -2.58
N TRP A 234 -8.31 -2.07 -2.49
CA TRP A 234 -8.56 -3.52 -2.52
C TRP A 234 -9.37 -3.98 -1.30
N ALA A 235 -8.98 -3.56 -0.10
CA ALA A 235 -9.70 -3.88 1.14
C ALA A 235 -11.13 -3.33 1.13
N TYR A 236 -11.31 -2.08 0.68
CA TYR A 236 -12.63 -1.45 0.53
C TYR A 236 -13.54 -2.25 -0.40
N SER A 237 -13.01 -2.64 -1.57
CA SER A 237 -13.79 -3.24 -2.64
C SER A 237 -14.25 -4.67 -2.31
N ASN A 238 -13.38 -5.43 -1.64
CA ASN A 238 -13.71 -6.76 -1.13
C ASN A 238 -14.45 -6.74 0.22
N ASN A 239 -14.52 -5.57 0.87
CA ASN A 239 -15.05 -5.40 2.23
C ASN A 239 -14.43 -6.37 3.25
N VAL A 240 -13.10 -6.42 3.29
CA VAL A 240 -12.32 -7.29 4.18
C VAL A 240 -11.41 -6.48 5.09
N ASN A 241 -11.05 -7.05 6.24
CA ASN A 241 -9.92 -6.56 7.01
C ASN A 241 -8.63 -6.97 6.30
N LEU A 242 -7.70 -6.03 6.15
CA LEU A 242 -6.40 -6.26 5.53
C LEU A 242 -5.30 -5.77 6.47
N LEU A 243 -4.41 -6.68 6.87
CA LEU A 243 -3.21 -6.41 7.65
C LEU A 243 -2.01 -6.39 6.69
N ALA A 244 -1.70 -5.21 6.15
CA ALA A 244 -0.64 -5.02 5.16
C ALA A 244 0.67 -4.59 5.83
N SER A 245 1.71 -5.39 5.65
CA SER A 245 3.05 -5.16 6.19
C SER A 245 4.04 -5.00 5.04
N GLY A 246 4.59 -3.80 4.91
CA GLY A 246 5.45 -3.37 3.81
C GLY A 246 6.94 -3.38 4.16
N PHE A 247 7.78 -3.80 3.21
CA PHE A 247 9.22 -3.60 3.29
C PHE A 247 9.53 -2.12 3.10
N ASN A 248 10.49 -1.60 3.86
CA ASN A 248 10.90 -0.20 3.82
C ASN A 248 12.32 -0.09 3.25
N CYS A 249 12.40 0.42 2.03
CA CYS A 249 13.62 0.75 1.32
C CYS A 249 13.25 1.84 0.30
N VAL A 250 13.20 3.07 0.81
CA VAL A 250 12.64 4.24 0.15
C VAL A 250 13.36 4.51 -1.17
N ASN A 251 14.68 4.37 -1.19
CA ASN A 251 15.50 4.57 -2.38
C ASN A 251 15.25 3.56 -3.51
N LYS A 252 14.58 2.44 -3.22
CA LYS A 252 14.11 1.46 -4.21
C LYS A 252 12.61 1.54 -4.45
N GLY A 253 11.90 2.45 -3.80
CA GLY A 253 10.45 2.63 -3.94
C GLY A 253 9.59 1.74 -3.05
N ASN A 254 10.21 1.06 -2.08
CA ASN A 254 9.52 0.18 -1.14
C ASN A 254 9.15 0.93 0.12
N THR A 255 7.85 1.12 0.33
CA THR A 255 7.24 1.65 1.54
C THR A 255 5.73 1.52 1.40
N GLY A 256 4.99 1.44 2.51
CA GLY A 256 3.54 1.39 2.51
C GLY A 256 3.02 0.22 3.32
N SER A 257 2.55 0.51 4.53
CA SER A 257 1.96 -0.46 5.44
C SER A 257 0.67 0.08 6.04
N GLY A 258 -0.24 -0.79 6.44
CA GLY A 258 -1.49 -0.34 7.05
C GLY A 258 -2.42 -1.43 7.53
N ILE A 259 -3.37 -1.01 8.36
CA ILE A 259 -4.47 -1.82 8.87
C ILE A 259 -5.75 -1.22 8.31
N TYR A 260 -6.51 -2.01 7.55
CA TYR A 260 -7.73 -1.56 6.87
C TYR A 260 -8.93 -2.38 7.33
N SER A 261 -10.12 -1.76 7.43
CA SER A 261 -11.36 -2.43 7.81
C SER A 261 -12.47 -2.25 6.77
N GLY A 262 -12.31 -2.95 5.65
CA GLY A 262 -13.28 -3.00 4.56
C GLY A 262 -13.76 -1.61 4.13
N ARG A 263 -15.08 -1.47 3.97
CA ARG A 263 -15.70 -0.21 3.54
C ARG A 263 -15.62 0.93 4.57
N LYS A 264 -15.19 0.67 5.81
CA LYS A 264 -14.92 1.73 6.80
C LYS A 264 -13.57 2.39 6.57
N GLY A 265 -12.70 1.81 5.73
CA GLY A 265 -11.45 2.39 5.30
C GLY A 265 -10.29 2.09 6.26
N PRO A 266 -9.23 2.92 6.22
CA PRO A 266 -8.01 2.68 7.00
C PRO A 266 -8.24 2.95 8.49
N ILE A 267 -7.68 2.08 9.35
CA ILE A 267 -7.56 2.29 10.80
C ILE A 267 -6.30 3.11 11.11
N ASP A 268 -5.18 2.69 10.55
CA ASP A 268 -3.89 3.39 10.62
C ASP A 268 -2.98 2.88 9.48
N TYR A 269 -2.08 3.72 8.99
CA TYR A 269 -1.20 3.40 7.86
C TYR A 269 -0.01 4.36 7.82
N ILE A 270 1.00 3.99 7.04
CA ILE A 270 2.12 4.86 6.69
C ILE A 270 2.61 4.55 5.29
N GLN A 271 3.05 5.58 4.57
CA GLN A 271 3.93 5.47 3.43
C GLN A 271 5.07 6.46 3.65
N SER A 272 6.18 5.94 4.17
CA SER A 272 7.32 6.70 4.66
C SER A 272 8.17 7.25 3.51
N GLU A 273 8.66 8.48 3.67
CA GLU A 273 9.75 9.07 2.87
C GLU A 273 11.12 8.85 3.55
N LEU A 274 11.17 8.05 4.61
CA LEU A 274 12.38 7.74 5.39
C LEU A 274 12.63 6.23 5.46
N ASP A 275 13.90 5.86 5.37
CA ASP A 275 14.39 4.50 5.63
C ASP A 275 14.36 4.22 7.14
N GLN A 276 13.25 3.65 7.62
CA GLN A 276 13.04 3.35 9.04
C GLN A 276 11.94 2.30 9.25
N SER A 277 12.02 1.61 10.38
CA SER A 277 10.98 0.66 10.79
C SER A 277 9.87 1.34 11.59
N HIS A 278 8.61 1.01 11.28
CA HIS A 278 7.42 1.47 12.02
C HIS A 278 6.55 0.31 12.46
N LEU A 279 6.10 0.36 13.71
CA LEU A 279 5.10 -0.55 14.26
C LEU A 279 3.74 0.15 14.29
N ILE A 280 2.78 -0.38 13.52
CA ILE A 280 1.40 0.13 13.45
C ILE A 280 0.49 -0.84 14.19
N ILE A 281 -0.28 -0.33 15.16
CA ILE A 281 -1.16 -1.16 16.00
C ILE A 281 -2.57 -0.59 16.00
N GLY A 282 -3.54 -1.47 15.78
CA GLY A 282 -4.95 -1.10 15.68
C GLY A 282 -5.87 -2.16 16.26
N LYS A 283 -6.96 -1.70 16.88
CA LYS A 283 -8.09 -2.53 17.26
C LYS A 283 -9.00 -2.73 16.05
N VAL A 284 -9.04 -3.95 15.53
CA VAL A 284 -9.70 -4.34 14.29
C VAL A 284 -11.03 -5.02 14.61
N PRO A 285 -12.17 -4.58 14.07
CA PRO A 285 -13.44 -5.26 14.26
C PRO A 285 -13.44 -6.58 13.49
N LYS A 286 -13.90 -7.68 14.10
CA LYS A 286 -13.98 -9.00 13.42
C LYS A 286 -15.00 -9.04 12.28
N LYS A 287 -15.86 -8.02 12.19
CA LYS A 287 -16.81 -7.81 11.10
C LYS A 287 -16.37 -6.59 10.31
N PRO A 288 -15.65 -6.76 9.18
CA PRO A 288 -15.18 -5.63 8.39
C PRO A 288 -16.35 -4.77 7.90
N GLY A 289 -16.16 -3.45 7.89
CA GLY A 289 -17.15 -2.51 7.38
C GLY A 289 -18.29 -2.15 8.35
N THR A 290 -18.44 -2.82 9.50
CA THR A 290 -19.56 -2.55 10.44
C THR A 290 -19.25 -1.44 11.43
N ALA A 291 -18.02 -1.37 11.93
CA ALA A 291 -17.57 -0.35 12.88
C ALA A 291 -16.23 0.25 12.42
N ALA A 292 -15.95 1.50 12.79
CA ALA A 292 -14.61 2.02 12.64
C ALA A 292 -13.70 1.29 13.62
N GLY A 293 -12.60 0.70 13.15
CA GLY A 293 -11.53 0.29 14.05
C GLY A 293 -10.91 1.50 14.74
N SER A 294 -10.03 1.26 15.70
CA SER A 294 -9.39 2.34 16.44
C SER A 294 -7.90 2.15 16.49
N LYS A 295 -7.14 3.21 16.17
CA LYS A 295 -5.70 3.25 16.37
C LYS A 295 -5.40 3.03 17.84
N VAL A 296 -4.41 2.19 18.13
CA VAL A 296 -3.84 2.11 19.48
C VAL A 296 -2.71 3.12 19.53
N THR A 297 -2.92 4.22 20.25
CA THR A 297 -1.90 5.24 20.43
C THR A 297 -0.80 4.68 21.33
N ALA A 298 0.23 4.14 20.73
CA ALA A 298 1.46 3.80 21.42
C ALA A 298 2.61 4.65 20.91
N ASN A 299 3.66 4.69 21.72
CA ASN A 299 4.94 5.23 21.29
C ASN A 299 5.40 4.40 20.10
N VAL A 300 5.21 4.94 18.89
CA VAL A 300 5.94 4.50 17.71
C VAL A 300 7.39 4.65 18.12
N LEU A 301 8.07 3.54 18.35
CA LEU A 301 9.52 3.55 18.41
C LEU A 301 9.95 3.66 16.95
N PRO A 302 10.43 4.81 16.45
CA PRO A 302 11.35 4.76 15.34
C PRO A 302 12.51 3.92 15.87
N LEU A 303 12.55 2.64 15.49
CA LEU A 303 13.74 1.84 15.67
C LEU A 303 14.71 2.38 14.62
N VAL A 304 15.37 3.47 14.97
CA VAL A 304 16.43 4.06 14.16
C VAL A 304 17.53 3.02 14.14
N ASP A 305 17.64 2.30 13.02
CA ASP A 305 18.86 1.58 12.72
C ASP A 305 19.96 2.64 12.53
N GLU A 306 21.13 2.43 13.14
CA GLU A 306 22.20 3.43 13.30
C GLU A 306 22.80 3.99 11.98
N GLU A 307 22.20 3.70 10.83
CA GLU A 307 22.61 4.17 9.50
C GLU A 307 21.45 4.70 8.63
N GLY A 308 20.34 5.14 9.22
CA GLY A 308 19.26 5.79 8.47
C GLY A 308 19.77 7.03 7.73
N THR A 309 19.90 6.96 6.41
CA THR A 309 20.30 8.11 5.59
C THR A 309 19.15 9.10 5.52
N THR A 310 19.25 10.20 6.27
CA THR A 310 18.34 11.34 6.13
C THR A 310 18.54 11.98 4.75
N GLY A 311 17.50 11.99 3.92
CA GLY A 311 17.46 12.82 2.70
C GLY A 311 17.40 12.10 1.36
N GLN A 312 16.96 10.84 1.30
CA GLN A 312 16.65 10.19 0.02
C GLN A 312 15.14 10.17 -0.21
N HIS A 313 14.67 10.87 -1.25
CA HIS A 313 13.27 10.79 -1.69
C HIS A 313 12.93 9.39 -2.21
N SER A 314 11.68 8.97 -2.05
CA SER A 314 11.22 7.69 -2.59
C SER A 314 11.41 7.59 -4.10
N THR A 315 12.05 6.52 -4.57
CA THR A 315 12.13 6.20 -6.00
C THR A 315 10.79 5.63 -6.45
N ILE A 316 9.94 6.45 -7.03
CA ILE A 316 8.59 6.04 -7.46
C ILE A 316 8.59 5.73 -8.95
N LEU A 317 8.02 4.58 -9.31
CA LEU A 317 7.80 4.18 -10.70
C LEU A 317 6.69 5.05 -11.33
N HIS A 318 6.58 5.02 -12.66
CA HIS A 318 5.59 5.81 -13.39
C HIS A 318 4.96 5.02 -14.52
N GLU A 319 3.65 5.17 -14.64
CA GLU A 319 2.85 4.58 -15.71
C GLU A 319 3.21 5.17 -17.07
N GLN A 320 3.18 4.33 -18.12
CA GLN A 320 3.22 4.79 -19.50
C GLN A 320 1.81 5.13 -19.98
N LEU A 321 1.63 6.35 -20.49
CA LEU A 321 0.31 6.92 -20.74
C LEU A 321 -0.04 7.01 -22.23
N ASP A 322 0.74 6.35 -23.10
CA ASP A 322 0.63 6.48 -24.56
C ASP A 322 -0.76 6.07 -25.09
N ASP A 323 -1.35 5.05 -24.48
CA ASP A 323 -2.64 4.49 -24.88
C ASP A 323 -3.84 5.12 -24.13
N PHE A 324 -3.63 6.17 -23.34
CA PHE A 324 -4.69 6.78 -22.55
C PHE A 324 -5.34 7.92 -23.32
N ALA A 325 -6.68 8.00 -23.29
CA ALA A 325 -7.34 9.25 -23.65
C ALA A 325 -7.13 10.25 -22.52
N THR A 326 -6.77 11.49 -22.86
CA THR A 326 -6.44 12.49 -21.85
C THR A 326 -6.95 13.89 -22.18
N TYR A 327 -7.24 14.68 -21.15
CA TYR A 327 -7.64 16.09 -21.28
C TYR A 327 -6.99 16.93 -20.17
N LEU A 328 -6.11 17.87 -20.55
CA LEU A 328 -5.42 18.75 -19.62
C LEU A 328 -6.31 19.90 -19.17
N LEU A 329 -6.49 20.05 -17.86
CA LEU A 329 -7.16 21.22 -17.29
C LEU A 329 -6.19 22.40 -17.33
N LYS A 330 -6.57 23.47 -18.03
CA LYS A 330 -5.86 24.76 -18.10
C LYS A 330 -6.74 25.87 -17.53
N PRO A 331 -6.82 26.01 -16.19
CA PRO A 331 -7.78 26.90 -15.53
C PRO A 331 -7.67 28.36 -16.00
N GLU A 332 -6.48 28.80 -16.43
CA GLU A 332 -6.27 30.14 -16.97
C GLU A 332 -6.99 30.43 -18.29
N THR A 333 -7.38 29.38 -19.03
CA THR A 333 -8.15 29.51 -20.29
C THR A 333 -9.64 29.23 -20.11
N MET A 334 -10.06 28.86 -18.89
CA MET A 334 -11.40 28.40 -18.57
C MET A 334 -12.23 29.54 -17.99
N THR A 335 -13.55 29.46 -18.17
CA THR A 335 -14.49 30.37 -17.52
C THR A 335 -14.61 30.00 -16.04
N HIS A 336 -14.38 30.96 -15.15
CA HIS A 336 -14.58 30.82 -13.71
C HIS A 336 -15.99 31.27 -13.31
N ILE A 337 -16.50 30.72 -12.21
CA ILE A 337 -17.83 31.04 -11.66
C ILE A 337 -17.76 32.03 -10.49
N ASP A 338 -16.61 32.13 -9.83
CA ASP A 338 -16.34 33.05 -8.72
C ASP A 338 -14.87 33.49 -8.77
N GLU A 339 -14.61 34.74 -8.41
CA GLU A 339 -13.28 35.33 -8.34
C GLU A 339 -13.16 36.22 -7.11
N LYS A 340 -12.05 36.08 -6.38
CA LYS A 340 -11.71 36.91 -5.23
C LYS A 340 -10.26 37.36 -5.31
N ASN A 341 -10.01 38.63 -5.03
CA ASN A 341 -8.65 39.09 -4.74
C ASN A 341 -8.27 38.68 -3.32
N ILE A 342 -7.04 38.19 -3.15
CA ILE A 342 -6.51 37.74 -1.86
C ILE A 342 -5.29 38.59 -1.46
N THR A 343 -5.19 38.97 -0.19
CA THR A 343 -4.06 39.73 0.33
C THR A 343 -2.97 38.78 0.83
N ILE A 344 -1.73 38.99 0.37
CA ILE A 344 -0.58 38.15 0.71
C ILE A 344 0.33 38.92 1.67
N ILE A 345 0.28 38.54 2.95
CA ILE A 345 0.91 39.26 4.07
C ILE A 345 2.44 39.26 3.98
N SER A 346 3.05 38.19 3.47
CA SER A 346 4.52 38.06 3.45
C SER A 346 5.23 39.03 2.50
N THR A 347 4.49 39.64 1.57
CA THR A 347 5.03 40.48 0.48
C THR A 347 4.21 41.75 0.21
N ASP A 348 3.19 42.06 1.03
CA ASP A 348 2.22 43.14 0.80
C ASP A 348 1.66 43.16 -0.63
N ALA A 349 1.38 41.98 -1.20
CA ALA A 349 0.95 41.81 -2.59
C ALA A 349 -0.49 41.26 -2.71
N GLN A 350 -1.11 41.40 -3.89
CA GLN A 350 -2.44 40.87 -4.17
C GLN A 350 -2.37 39.64 -5.08
N GLY A 351 -2.85 38.50 -4.59
CA GLY A 351 -3.08 37.30 -5.38
C GLY A 351 -4.52 37.20 -5.90
N LEU A 352 -4.82 36.09 -6.55
CA LEU A 352 -6.15 35.75 -7.06
C LEU A 352 -6.59 34.36 -6.58
N GLU A 353 -7.87 34.24 -6.30
CA GLU A 353 -8.56 32.97 -6.10
C GLU A 353 -9.69 32.89 -7.12
N ARG A 354 -9.69 31.84 -7.95
CA ARG A 354 -10.75 31.59 -8.95
C ARG A 354 -11.36 30.22 -8.73
N THR A 355 -12.68 30.14 -8.73
CA THR A 355 -13.40 28.88 -8.64
C THR A 355 -13.99 28.52 -9.99
N TYR A 356 -13.87 27.25 -10.36
CA TYR A 356 -14.28 26.70 -11.63
C TYR A 356 -15.26 25.55 -11.42
N GLU A 357 -16.18 25.40 -12.35
CA GLU A 357 -17.06 24.24 -12.44
C GLU A 357 -17.05 23.74 -13.88
N ILE A 358 -16.80 22.44 -14.07
CA ILE A 358 -16.79 21.84 -15.40
C ILE A 358 -17.52 20.51 -15.45
N THR A 359 -18.16 20.28 -16.59
CA THR A 359 -18.58 18.95 -17.01
C THR A 359 -17.83 18.59 -18.30
N HIS A 360 -17.17 17.44 -18.31
CA HIS A 360 -16.40 16.96 -19.46
C HIS A 360 -16.60 15.46 -19.66
N LYS A 361 -16.84 15.04 -20.91
CA LYS A 361 -16.88 13.63 -21.29
C LYS A 361 -15.64 13.30 -22.10
N LEU A 362 -14.86 12.33 -21.62
CA LEU A 362 -13.63 11.86 -22.25
C LEU A 362 -13.79 10.40 -22.64
N CYS A 363 -13.46 10.04 -23.87
CA CYS A 363 -13.61 8.67 -24.36
C CYS A 363 -12.27 8.12 -24.85
N HIS A 364 -11.98 6.88 -24.47
CA HIS A 364 -10.85 6.12 -24.99
C HIS A 364 -11.16 5.66 -26.43
N GLU A 365 -10.44 6.22 -27.40
CA GLU A 365 -10.80 6.19 -28.82
C GLU A 365 -10.96 4.76 -29.39
N THR A 366 -10.12 3.83 -28.96
CA THR A 366 -10.08 2.46 -29.49
C THR A 366 -11.23 1.58 -28.97
N SER A 367 -11.72 1.85 -27.76
CA SER A 367 -12.70 1.01 -27.05
C SER A 367 -14.11 1.62 -26.98
N ASN A 368 -14.24 2.92 -27.28
CA ASN A 368 -15.44 3.72 -27.00
C ASN A 368 -15.85 3.75 -25.51
N PHE A 369 -14.96 3.38 -24.59
CA PHE A 369 -15.18 3.55 -23.16
C PHE A 369 -15.11 5.04 -22.80
N CYS A 370 -16.14 5.56 -22.14
CA CYS A 370 -16.26 6.99 -21.85
C CYS A 370 -16.45 7.27 -20.36
N CYS A 371 -15.69 8.24 -19.86
CA CYS A 371 -15.74 8.78 -18.52
C CYS A 371 -16.41 10.16 -18.52
N ASN A 372 -17.41 10.35 -17.67
CA ASN A 372 -18.02 11.65 -17.43
C ASN A 372 -17.47 12.24 -16.14
N PHE A 373 -16.91 13.44 -16.23
CA PHE A 373 -16.34 14.19 -15.11
C PHE A 373 -17.22 15.40 -14.84
N ASN A 374 -17.65 15.57 -13.59
CA ASN A 374 -18.24 16.80 -13.07
C ASN A 374 -17.37 17.27 -11.90
N LEU A 375 -16.68 18.38 -12.09
CA LEU A 375 -15.67 18.88 -11.15
C LEU A 375 -16.01 20.30 -10.72
N LYS A 376 -15.76 20.59 -9.44
CA LYS A 376 -15.70 21.95 -8.89
C LYS A 376 -14.40 22.10 -8.11
N PHE A 377 -13.60 23.10 -8.48
CA PHE A 377 -12.29 23.31 -7.88
C PHE A 377 -11.90 24.78 -7.85
N THR A 378 -11.08 25.13 -6.89
CA THR A 378 -10.59 26.49 -6.68
C THR A 378 -9.09 26.53 -6.90
N VAL A 379 -8.63 27.48 -7.69
CA VAL A 379 -7.21 27.72 -7.97
C VAL A 379 -6.78 29.02 -7.34
N LYS A 380 -5.71 28.96 -6.54
CA LYS A 380 -5.05 30.13 -5.95
C LYS A 380 -3.82 30.46 -6.76
N TYR A 381 -3.64 31.74 -7.07
CA TYR A 381 -2.54 32.29 -7.84
C TYR A 381 -1.86 33.40 -7.04
N TYR A 382 -0.54 33.29 -6.86
CA TYR A 382 0.25 34.30 -6.16
C TYR A 382 1.16 35.05 -7.14
N PRO A 383 1.53 36.31 -6.87
CA PRO A 383 2.52 37.04 -7.66
C PRO A 383 3.86 36.30 -7.73
N ASN A 384 4.56 36.43 -8.84
CA ASN A 384 5.86 35.78 -9.04
C ASN A 384 6.94 36.23 -8.05
N GLU A 385 6.76 37.42 -7.44
CA GLU A 385 7.65 37.97 -6.41
C GLU A 385 7.47 37.29 -5.04
N TYR A 386 6.43 36.46 -4.88
CA TYR A 386 6.26 35.65 -3.68
C TYR A 386 7.43 34.69 -3.51
N ASP A 387 8.03 34.68 -2.32
CA ASP A 387 9.14 33.78 -2.00
C ASP A 387 8.61 32.36 -1.74
N PHE A 388 8.51 31.57 -2.81
CA PHE A 388 8.08 30.17 -2.75
C PHE A 388 9.01 29.28 -1.93
N ASN A 389 10.24 29.70 -1.64
CA ASN A 389 11.14 28.93 -0.77
C ASN A 389 10.69 28.93 0.70
N LYS A 390 9.69 29.74 1.07
CA LYS A 390 9.03 29.71 2.37
C LYS A 390 7.87 28.71 2.44
N ASP A 391 7.44 28.16 1.30
CA ASP A 391 6.48 27.07 1.27
C ASP A 391 7.24 25.74 1.33
N ASP A 392 7.44 25.26 2.56
CA ASP A 392 8.13 24.00 2.84
C ASP A 392 7.39 22.78 2.24
N THR A 393 6.17 22.95 1.71
CA THR A 393 5.41 21.85 1.10
C THR A 393 5.76 21.61 -0.36
N PHE A 394 6.39 22.55 -1.08
CA PHE A 394 6.65 22.40 -2.52
C PHE A 394 7.72 21.33 -2.82
N THR A 395 8.64 21.13 -1.88
CA THR A 395 9.70 20.10 -1.97
C THR A 395 9.18 18.70 -1.68
N LYS A 396 7.93 18.59 -1.21
CA LYS A 396 7.29 17.29 -1.01
C LYS A 396 6.94 16.64 -2.34
N THR A 397 7.30 15.37 -2.42
CA THR A 397 7.08 14.43 -3.54
C THR A 397 5.61 14.23 -3.92
N ASP A 398 4.67 14.54 -3.02
CA ASP A 398 3.22 14.37 -3.20
C ASP A 398 2.43 15.69 -3.31
N ALA A 399 3.10 16.86 -3.32
CA ALA A 399 2.47 18.18 -3.34
C ALA A 399 1.98 18.60 -4.74
N TYR A 400 1.19 17.73 -5.36
CA TYR A 400 0.72 17.90 -6.73
C TYR A 400 -0.33 18.99 -6.92
N TYR A 401 -0.96 19.43 -5.85
CA TYR A 401 -1.90 20.56 -5.87
C TYR A 401 -1.25 21.86 -6.37
N HIS A 402 0.08 21.96 -6.39
CA HIS A 402 0.82 23.07 -6.98
C HIS A 402 0.92 23.01 -8.52
N PHE A 403 0.34 22.00 -9.17
CA PHE A 403 0.46 21.76 -10.60
C PHE A 403 -0.91 21.63 -11.29
N ARG A 404 -0.88 21.36 -12.60
CA ARG A 404 -2.07 21.13 -13.41
C ARG A 404 -2.53 19.69 -13.30
N TYR A 405 -3.84 19.48 -13.43
CA TYR A 405 -4.45 18.16 -13.48
C TYR A 405 -4.88 17.80 -14.89
N ARG A 406 -4.83 16.51 -15.20
CA ARG A 406 -5.28 15.91 -16.44
C ARG A 406 -6.32 14.85 -16.13
N LEU A 407 -7.44 14.90 -16.84
CA LEU A 407 -8.45 13.85 -16.84
C LEU A 407 -7.95 12.71 -17.72
N ILE A 408 -8.21 11.47 -17.32
CA ILE A 408 -7.82 10.30 -18.11
C ILE A 408 -8.95 9.27 -18.20
N ALA A 409 -9.00 8.59 -19.34
CA ALA A 409 -9.86 7.44 -19.60
C ALA A 409 -9.04 6.34 -20.28
N PHE A 410 -9.15 5.10 -19.78
CA PHE A 410 -8.48 3.94 -20.36
C PHE A 410 -9.37 2.70 -20.26
N ASP A 411 -9.30 1.86 -21.29
CA ASP A 411 -9.92 0.53 -21.34
C ASP A 411 -9.03 -0.36 -22.20
N GLY A 412 -8.30 -1.28 -21.57
CA GLY A 412 -7.28 -2.05 -22.27
C GLY A 412 -6.51 -3.00 -21.36
N ILE A 413 -5.32 -3.36 -21.82
CA ILE A 413 -4.41 -4.27 -21.11
C ILE A 413 -3.20 -3.46 -20.64
N ARG A 414 -2.95 -3.48 -19.34
CA ARG A 414 -1.76 -2.93 -18.69
C ARG A 414 -0.62 -3.92 -18.81
N LYS A 415 0.59 -3.43 -19.04
CA LYS A 415 1.81 -4.23 -18.97
C LYS A 415 2.67 -3.79 -17.79
N TYR A 416 3.14 -4.74 -16.99
CA TYR A 416 4.04 -4.49 -15.86
C TYR A 416 5.50 -4.61 -16.31
N ILE A 417 6.43 -4.06 -15.52
CA ILE A 417 7.87 -4.15 -15.78
C ILE A 417 8.41 -5.60 -15.84
N VAL A 418 7.64 -6.54 -15.30
CA VAL A 418 7.94 -7.98 -15.24
C VAL A 418 7.32 -8.77 -16.40
N ASP A 419 6.78 -8.08 -17.40
CA ASP A 419 6.08 -8.63 -18.59
C ASP A 419 4.73 -9.31 -18.34
N ASP A 420 4.28 -9.44 -17.08
CA ASP A 420 2.88 -9.75 -16.76
C ASP A 420 1.93 -8.69 -17.33
N THR A 421 0.70 -9.11 -17.62
CA THR A 421 -0.33 -8.23 -18.20
C THR A 421 -1.65 -8.39 -17.50
N THR A 422 -2.36 -7.27 -17.33
CA THR A 422 -3.64 -7.26 -16.64
C THR A 422 -4.67 -6.38 -17.34
N GLY A 423 -5.93 -6.81 -17.38
CA GLY A 423 -6.96 -6.02 -18.07
C GLY A 423 -7.64 -5.02 -17.16
N GLN A 424 -7.80 -3.77 -17.59
CA GLN A 424 -8.32 -2.71 -16.72
C GLN A 424 -9.15 -1.67 -17.47
N GLN A 425 -10.12 -1.08 -16.76
CA GLN A 425 -10.76 0.18 -17.14
C GLN A 425 -10.51 1.23 -16.06
N LEU A 426 -10.31 2.48 -16.46
CA LEU A 426 -9.92 3.57 -15.58
C LEU A 426 -10.59 4.88 -15.98
N CYS A 427 -11.14 5.58 -15.01
CA CYS A 427 -11.56 6.98 -15.12
C CYS A 427 -10.97 7.76 -13.93
N ALA A 428 -10.07 8.70 -14.18
CA ALA A 428 -9.35 9.35 -13.08
C ALA A 428 -8.83 10.76 -13.40
N LEU A 429 -8.36 11.42 -12.35
CA LEU A 429 -7.57 12.64 -12.40
C LEU A 429 -6.14 12.30 -11.98
N MET A 430 -5.17 12.86 -12.69
CA MET A 430 -3.76 12.77 -12.33
C MET A 430 -3.08 14.13 -12.50
N PRO A 431 -2.00 14.38 -11.77
CA PRO A 431 -1.24 15.62 -11.89
C PRO A 431 -0.20 15.53 -13.01
N CYS A 432 0.17 16.69 -13.56
CA CYS A 432 1.22 16.85 -14.54
C CYS A 432 2.11 18.03 -14.16
N LEU A 433 3.42 17.81 -14.13
CA LEU A 433 4.39 18.86 -13.73
C LEU A 433 4.45 20.01 -14.74
N ASN A 434 4.03 19.75 -15.98
CA ASN A 434 3.85 20.76 -17.03
C ASN A 434 2.74 20.31 -18.02
N ASP A 435 2.70 20.91 -19.21
CA ASP A 435 1.65 20.66 -20.20
C ASP A 435 1.80 19.33 -20.96
N THR A 436 2.98 18.70 -20.93
CA THR A 436 3.25 17.48 -21.68
C THR A 436 2.80 16.23 -20.92
N ILE A 437 2.46 15.17 -21.65
CA ILE A 437 1.96 13.92 -21.07
C ILE A 437 3.06 13.17 -20.29
N GLU A 438 4.31 13.29 -20.72
CA GLU A 438 5.48 12.65 -20.11
C GLU A 438 5.80 13.21 -18.71
N SER A 439 5.30 14.42 -18.44
CA SER A 439 5.41 15.09 -17.14
C SER A 439 4.35 14.64 -16.13
N CYS A 440 3.34 13.89 -16.58
CA CYS A 440 2.31 13.33 -15.72
C CYS A 440 2.79 12.04 -15.06
N ALA A 441 2.15 11.65 -13.95
CA ALA A 441 2.53 10.45 -13.17
C ALA A 441 4.00 10.47 -12.66
N ARG A 442 4.58 11.66 -12.47
CA ARG A 442 5.94 11.86 -11.99
C ARG A 442 5.95 12.45 -10.60
N ALA A 443 6.87 11.99 -9.74
CA ALA A 443 7.26 12.74 -8.55
C ALA A 443 7.71 14.16 -8.94
N ASN A 444 7.24 15.17 -8.22
CA ASN A 444 7.56 16.58 -8.45
C ASN A 444 8.94 17.00 -7.92
N ILE A 445 9.87 16.07 -7.74
CA ILE A 445 11.23 16.34 -7.25
C ILE A 445 11.93 17.30 -8.21
N ASN A 446 12.44 18.42 -7.68
CA ASN A 446 13.06 19.51 -8.46
C ASN A 446 12.13 20.16 -9.51
N ALA A 447 10.81 19.94 -9.43
CA ALA A 447 9.87 20.61 -10.30
C ALA A 447 9.82 22.11 -9.97
N LYS A 448 9.51 22.94 -10.98
CA LYS A 448 9.38 24.39 -10.82
C LYS A 448 7.90 24.78 -10.77
N PRO A 449 7.54 25.84 -10.04
CA PRO A 449 6.20 26.39 -10.07
C PRO A 449 5.76 26.78 -11.49
N ILE A 450 4.47 26.63 -11.77
CA ILE A 450 3.89 27.03 -13.06
C ILE A 450 3.60 28.53 -13.01
N SER A 451 4.40 29.32 -13.71
CA SER A 451 4.16 30.75 -13.92
C SER A 451 3.38 31.01 -15.21
N LEU A 452 2.43 31.93 -15.16
CA LEU A 452 1.55 32.31 -16.26
C LEU A 452 1.19 33.79 -16.21
N GLN A 453 0.74 34.34 -17.34
CA GLN A 453 0.24 35.71 -17.42
C GLN A 453 -1.30 35.68 -17.34
N LEU A 454 -1.87 36.35 -16.34
CA LEU A 454 -3.31 36.40 -16.08
C LEU A 454 -3.73 37.84 -15.76
N ASP A 455 -4.70 38.38 -16.50
CA ASP A 455 -5.17 39.77 -16.37
C ASP A 455 -4.03 40.82 -16.36
N ASN A 456 -3.04 40.66 -17.24
CA ASN A 456 -1.82 41.48 -17.29
C ASN A 456 -0.93 41.42 -16.04
N ARG A 457 -1.13 40.45 -15.14
CA ARG A 457 -0.27 40.15 -14.00
C ARG A 457 0.53 38.89 -14.26
N ASN A 458 1.77 38.85 -13.78
CA ASN A 458 2.59 37.64 -13.76
C ASN A 458 2.32 36.90 -12.47
N LEU A 459 1.63 35.76 -12.57
CA LEU A 459 1.22 34.96 -11.44
C LEU A 459 1.76 33.55 -11.55
N THR A 460 1.86 32.89 -10.41
CA THR A 460 2.24 31.50 -10.29
C THR A 460 1.08 30.73 -9.67
N LEU A 461 0.77 29.57 -10.24
CA LEU A 461 -0.21 28.64 -9.69
C LEU A 461 0.31 28.17 -8.32
N PHE A 462 -0.43 28.51 -7.27
CA PHE A 462 -0.07 28.19 -5.90
C PHE A 462 -0.77 26.93 -5.42
N SER A 463 -2.08 26.77 -5.68
CA SER A 463 -2.78 25.54 -5.28
C SER A 463 -4.05 25.32 -6.06
N THR A 464 -4.34 24.06 -6.37
CA THR A 464 -5.63 23.59 -6.87
C THR A 464 -6.28 22.73 -5.78
N GLU A 465 -7.46 23.12 -5.34
CA GLU A 465 -8.21 22.43 -4.29
C GLU A 465 -9.59 22.04 -4.82
N PHE A 466 -9.97 20.77 -4.71
CA PHE A 466 -11.24 20.27 -5.23
C PHE A 466 -12.31 20.30 -4.15
N SER A 467 -13.44 20.94 -4.44
CA SER A 467 -14.67 20.91 -3.62
C SER A 467 -15.70 19.92 -4.16
N LEU A 468 -15.55 19.48 -5.41
CA LEU A 468 -16.29 18.38 -5.99
C LEU A 468 -15.45 17.67 -7.05
N ILE A 469 -15.35 16.36 -6.92
CA ILE A 469 -14.95 15.42 -7.96
C ILE A 469 -16.07 14.40 -8.04
N ASN A 470 -16.79 14.38 -9.16
CA ASN A 470 -17.76 13.35 -9.47
C ASN A 470 -17.40 12.71 -10.81
N ILE A 471 -17.09 11.42 -10.80
CA ILE A 471 -16.69 10.63 -11.96
C ILE A 471 -17.76 9.57 -12.16
N THR A 472 -18.29 9.43 -13.38
CA THR A 472 -19.28 8.38 -13.71
C THR A 472 -18.98 7.75 -15.06
N ALA A 473 -18.98 6.42 -15.13
CA ALA A 473 -18.83 5.68 -16.38
C ALA A 473 -19.53 4.32 -16.33
N ASP A 474 -19.74 3.72 -17.50
CA ASP A 474 -20.29 2.37 -17.64
C ASP A 474 -19.15 1.35 -17.81
N PHE A 475 -18.83 0.65 -16.72
CA PHE A 475 -17.73 -0.32 -16.64
C PHE A 475 -18.21 -1.74 -16.91
N GLN A 476 -17.29 -2.63 -17.31
CA GLN A 476 -17.56 -4.06 -17.41
C GLN A 476 -18.06 -4.62 -16.07
N LYS A 477 -18.98 -5.59 -16.10
CA LYS A 477 -19.60 -6.15 -14.88
C LYS A 477 -19.07 -7.52 -14.43
N ASP A 478 -18.58 -8.32 -15.36
CA ASP A 478 -18.27 -9.74 -15.12
C ASP A 478 -16.78 -9.93 -14.82
N ASN A 479 -16.53 -10.73 -13.79
CA ASN A 479 -15.22 -11.01 -13.21
C ASN A 479 -14.35 -9.74 -13.03
N VAL A 480 -14.92 -8.75 -12.36
CA VAL A 480 -14.28 -7.46 -12.11
C VAL A 480 -14.14 -7.14 -10.62
N LEU A 481 -13.24 -6.21 -10.30
CA LEU A 481 -13.17 -5.54 -9.02
C LEU A 481 -13.13 -4.01 -9.24
N TYR A 482 -14.03 -3.27 -8.60
CA TYR A 482 -14.14 -1.80 -8.72
C TYR A 482 -13.41 -1.11 -7.56
N LEU A 483 -12.26 -0.51 -7.84
CA LEU A 483 -11.33 0.07 -6.87
C LEU A 483 -11.50 1.59 -6.81
N PRO A 484 -11.87 2.18 -5.65
CA PRO A 484 -11.79 3.63 -5.44
C PRO A 484 -10.34 4.02 -5.15
N SER A 485 -9.51 4.07 -6.20
CA SER A 485 -8.09 4.41 -6.08
C SER A 485 -7.93 5.91 -5.87
N ILE A 486 -7.77 6.34 -4.62
CA ILE A 486 -7.70 7.76 -4.24
C ILE A 486 -6.49 7.98 -3.33
N LEU A 487 -5.68 8.99 -3.68
CA LEU A 487 -4.56 9.47 -2.89
C LEU A 487 -4.67 11.00 -2.75
N LEU A 488 -4.64 11.49 -1.52
CA LEU A 488 -4.58 12.91 -1.19
C LEU A 488 -3.12 13.30 -0.89
N SER A 489 -2.78 14.57 -1.05
CA SER A 489 -1.48 15.07 -0.58
C SER A 489 -1.45 15.12 0.95
N SER A 490 -0.36 14.67 1.54
CA SER A 490 -0.08 14.77 2.97
C SER A 490 0.40 16.18 3.34
N THR A 491 0.21 16.57 4.60
CA THR A 491 0.84 17.76 5.18
C THR A 491 2.10 17.42 5.98
N ASP A 492 2.35 16.14 6.25
CA ASP A 492 3.54 15.65 6.93
C ASP A 492 4.68 15.50 5.91
N LYS A 493 5.85 16.07 6.20
CA LYS A 493 7.04 16.08 5.33
C LYS A 493 7.69 14.71 5.19
N ASP A 494 7.48 13.81 6.16
CA ASP A 494 8.14 12.50 6.22
C ASP A 494 7.22 11.39 5.68
N VAL A 495 6.05 11.75 5.14
CA VAL A 495 5.03 10.82 4.62
C VAL A 495 4.59 11.21 3.21
N PHE A 496 4.56 10.21 2.32
CA PHE A 496 4.04 10.31 0.97
C PHE A 496 2.53 10.02 0.92
N GLY A 497 1.75 11.03 0.65
CA GLY A 497 0.31 10.91 0.43
C GLY A 497 -0.49 10.58 1.69
N LYS A 498 -1.81 10.65 1.54
CA LYS A 498 -2.80 10.39 2.59
C LYS A 498 -4.02 9.71 1.96
N LEU A 499 -4.60 8.75 2.66
CA LEU A 499 -5.85 8.12 2.27
C LEU A 499 -7.05 8.92 2.79
N PRO A 500 -8.12 9.07 1.97
CA PRO A 500 -9.39 9.58 2.48
C PRO A 500 -10.03 8.54 3.41
N THR A 501 -10.75 9.06 4.41
CA THR A 501 -11.62 8.27 5.29
C THR A 501 -12.93 7.93 4.57
N SER A 502 -13.62 6.89 5.04
CA SER A 502 -14.83 6.38 4.37
C SER A 502 -16.01 7.36 4.33
N ASP A 503 -16.02 8.40 5.17
CA ASP A 503 -17.02 9.49 5.13
C ASP A 503 -16.64 10.63 4.19
N GLN A 504 -15.46 10.60 3.58
CA GLN A 504 -15.00 11.62 2.63
C GLN A 504 -15.31 11.28 1.17
N TYR A 505 -15.66 10.03 0.84
CA TYR A 505 -16.00 9.64 -0.53
C TYR A 505 -17.11 8.59 -0.58
N ASN A 506 -17.78 8.52 -1.72
CA ASN A 506 -18.78 7.48 -1.98
C ASN A 506 -18.51 6.83 -3.34
N LEU A 507 -18.37 5.50 -3.35
CA LEU A 507 -18.35 4.70 -4.57
C LEU A 507 -19.69 3.98 -4.71
N ASN A 508 -20.51 4.41 -5.67
CA ASN A 508 -21.79 3.80 -5.97
C ASN A 508 -21.66 2.88 -7.19
N ILE A 509 -22.14 1.64 -7.05
CA ILE A 509 -22.17 0.64 -8.11
C ILE A 509 -23.64 0.39 -8.45
N GLY A 510 -24.07 0.88 -9.60
CA GLY A 510 -25.44 0.76 -10.08
C GLY A 510 -25.84 -0.66 -10.47
N GLU A 511 -27.10 -0.78 -10.89
CA GLU A 511 -27.63 -2.02 -11.45
C GLU A 511 -26.97 -2.35 -12.79
N ALA A 512 -27.00 -3.64 -13.15
CA ALA A 512 -26.45 -4.08 -14.43
C ALA A 512 -27.35 -3.62 -15.59
N ASN A 513 -26.72 -3.11 -16.64
CA ASN A 513 -27.35 -2.82 -17.92
C ASN A 513 -26.55 -3.54 -19.01
N GLY A 514 -27.07 -4.70 -19.45
CA GLY A 514 -26.34 -5.58 -20.36
C GLY A 514 -25.07 -6.15 -19.72
N ASP A 515 -23.94 -5.94 -20.39
CA ASP A 515 -22.58 -6.35 -19.96
C ASP A 515 -21.89 -5.32 -19.06
N LYS A 516 -22.57 -4.21 -18.74
CA LYS A 516 -22.00 -3.08 -17.99
C LYS A 516 -22.74 -2.78 -16.70
N LYS A 517 -22.06 -2.04 -15.82
CA LYS A 517 -22.64 -1.35 -14.66
C LYS A 517 -22.19 0.10 -14.67
N THR A 518 -23.14 1.01 -14.41
CA THR A 518 -22.80 2.39 -14.15
C THR A 518 -22.16 2.49 -12.77
N VAL A 519 -20.93 2.98 -12.69
CA VAL A 519 -20.21 3.20 -11.44
C VAL A 519 -19.90 4.68 -11.32
N SER A 520 -20.14 5.25 -10.15
CA SER A 520 -19.84 6.64 -9.85
C SER A 520 -19.02 6.79 -8.58
N LEU A 521 -18.04 7.68 -8.61
CA LEU A 521 -17.22 8.08 -7.48
C LEU A 521 -17.43 9.56 -7.21
N GLN A 522 -17.77 9.91 -5.97
CA GLN A 522 -17.91 11.29 -5.52
C GLN A 522 -17.00 11.57 -4.31
N LEU A 523 -16.24 12.67 -4.35
CA LEU A 523 -15.44 13.19 -3.24
C LEU A 523 -15.13 14.70 -3.41
N PRO A 524 -14.99 15.48 -2.32
CA PRO A 524 -15.42 15.16 -0.97
C PRO A 524 -16.95 15.09 -0.86
N LEU A 525 -17.48 14.56 0.25
CA LEU A 525 -18.93 14.49 0.50
C LEU A 525 -19.49 15.68 1.29
N LYS A 526 -18.65 16.40 2.05
CA LYS A 526 -19.06 17.56 2.86
C LYS A 526 -19.02 18.83 2.01
N VAL A 527 -20.07 19.65 2.11
CA VAL A 527 -20.35 20.79 1.22
C VAL A 527 -19.28 21.90 1.28
N ASP A 528 -18.53 21.99 2.38
CA ASP A 528 -17.48 23.01 2.60
C ASP A 528 -16.06 22.40 2.73
N GLU A 529 -15.92 21.11 2.45
CA GLU A 529 -14.62 20.45 2.48
C GLU A 529 -13.92 20.62 1.13
N THR A 530 -12.63 20.93 1.17
CA THR A 530 -11.77 20.87 -0.01
C THR A 530 -10.67 19.84 0.18
N ILE A 531 -10.24 19.22 -0.92
CA ILE A 531 -9.17 18.24 -0.92
C ILE A 531 -8.05 18.65 -1.87
N LYS A 532 -6.82 18.42 -1.42
CA LYS A 532 -5.62 18.46 -2.25
C LYS A 532 -5.38 17.05 -2.77
N LEU A 533 -5.79 16.79 -4.00
CA LEU A 533 -5.71 15.47 -4.61
C LEU A 533 -4.27 15.20 -5.05
N ALA A 534 -3.64 14.11 -4.62
CA ALA A 534 -2.39 13.67 -5.23
C ALA A 534 -2.71 13.01 -6.58
N SER A 535 -3.63 12.05 -6.58
CA SER A 535 -4.19 11.38 -7.76
C SER A 535 -5.46 10.64 -7.37
N GLY A 536 -6.34 10.35 -8.32
CA GLY A 536 -7.37 9.36 -8.03
C GLY A 536 -8.55 9.30 -8.97
N GLY A 537 -9.32 8.22 -8.83
CA GLY A 537 -10.50 7.93 -9.62
C GLY A 537 -11.04 6.53 -9.38
N ILE A 538 -11.74 6.01 -10.40
CA ILE A 538 -12.25 4.64 -10.43
C ILE A 538 -11.31 3.81 -11.28
N LEU A 539 -10.57 2.90 -10.66
CA LEU A 539 -9.81 1.86 -11.32
C LEU A 539 -10.62 0.56 -11.28
N THR A 540 -10.57 -0.25 -12.32
CA THR A 540 -11.18 -1.57 -12.32
C THR A 540 -10.20 -2.62 -12.79
N ARG A 541 -10.16 -3.75 -12.08
CA ARG A 541 -9.48 -4.96 -12.50
C ARG A 541 -10.48 -5.84 -13.23
N ILE A 542 -10.12 -6.34 -14.41
CA ILE A 542 -10.92 -7.23 -15.25
C ILE A 542 -10.11 -8.51 -15.45
N PHE A 543 -10.35 -9.50 -14.58
CA PHE A 543 -9.48 -10.67 -14.48
C PHE A 543 -9.54 -11.57 -15.72
N ASP A 544 -10.69 -11.61 -16.41
CA ASP A 544 -10.88 -12.35 -17.68
C ASP A 544 -9.97 -11.86 -18.83
N ARG A 545 -9.28 -10.73 -18.65
CA ARG A 545 -8.38 -10.14 -19.65
C ARG A 545 -6.91 -10.27 -19.27
N ASP A 546 -6.58 -10.84 -18.12
CA ASP A 546 -5.19 -11.04 -17.69
C ASP A 546 -4.45 -12.02 -18.62
N ASN A 547 -3.14 -11.82 -18.78
CA ASN A 547 -2.27 -12.64 -19.65
C ASN A 547 -2.65 -12.67 -21.13
N LYS A 548 -3.52 -11.76 -21.60
CA LYS A 548 -3.82 -11.60 -23.03
C LYS A 548 -2.79 -10.67 -23.68
N PRO A 549 -2.40 -10.91 -24.94
CA PRO A 549 -1.53 -9.98 -25.66
C PRO A 549 -2.24 -8.64 -25.84
N ASN A 550 -1.49 -7.54 -25.76
CA ASN A 550 -1.96 -6.23 -26.21
C ASN A 550 -2.49 -6.34 -27.66
N ASP A 551 -3.59 -5.65 -27.96
CA ASP A 551 -4.08 -5.53 -29.34
C ASP A 551 -2.91 -5.08 -30.24
N PRO A 552 -2.61 -5.78 -31.37
CA PRO A 552 -1.43 -5.54 -32.20
C PRO A 552 -1.25 -4.11 -32.74
N ASN A 553 -2.18 -3.18 -32.50
CA ASN A 553 -2.02 -1.76 -32.82
C ASN A 553 -1.24 -0.95 -31.76
N SER A 554 -0.98 -1.48 -30.57
CA SER A 554 -0.17 -0.80 -29.53
C SER A 554 1.22 -1.44 -29.45
N ALA A 555 2.14 -0.99 -30.30
CA ALA A 555 3.55 -1.40 -30.25
C ALA A 555 4.35 -0.41 -29.39
N ASN A 556 4.93 -0.88 -28.27
CA ASN A 556 5.85 -0.08 -27.45
C ASN A 556 7.26 -0.69 -27.40
N ILE A 557 8.24 0.20 -27.58
CA ILE A 557 9.69 -0.05 -27.53
C ILE A 557 10.20 0.40 -26.16
N ILE A 558 10.88 -0.49 -25.43
CA ILE A 558 11.42 -0.25 -24.09
C ILE A 558 12.77 0.49 -24.18
N THR A 559 12.93 1.59 -23.44
CA THR A 559 14.26 2.13 -23.10
C THR A 559 14.75 1.53 -21.78
N ALA A 560 15.55 0.47 -21.91
CA ALA A 560 16.28 -0.16 -20.81
C ALA A 560 17.37 0.78 -20.28
N LYS A 561 17.09 1.50 -19.19
CA LYS A 561 18.15 2.16 -18.39
C LYS A 561 18.02 2.02 -16.87
N THR A 562 16.91 1.48 -16.36
CA THR A 562 16.72 1.24 -14.92
C THR A 562 16.87 -0.22 -14.50
N LEU A 563 16.97 -1.16 -15.44
CA LEU A 563 17.10 -2.60 -15.17
C LEU A 563 18.54 -3.11 -15.02
N PHE A 564 19.56 -2.25 -15.10
CA PHE A 564 20.96 -2.67 -15.03
C PHE A 564 21.57 -2.70 -13.62
N TRP A 565 20.77 -2.49 -12.56
CA TRP A 565 21.27 -2.45 -11.17
C TRP A 565 20.78 -3.59 -10.26
N CYS A 566 20.04 -4.57 -10.80
CA CYS A 566 19.65 -5.77 -10.05
C CYS A 566 20.28 -7.07 -10.59
N SER A 567 21.33 -6.99 -11.41
CA SER A 567 22.00 -8.19 -11.96
C SER A 567 23.48 -8.00 -12.23
N ILE A 568 24.28 -7.68 -11.20
CA ILE A 568 25.75 -7.82 -11.27
C ILE A 568 26.26 -8.57 -10.04
N PRO A 569 26.66 -9.85 -10.17
CA PRO A 569 27.52 -10.49 -9.19
C PRO A 569 28.93 -9.89 -9.29
N ILE A 570 29.49 -9.52 -8.13
CA ILE A 570 30.84 -8.99 -7.93
C ILE A 570 31.88 -9.94 -8.53
N ILE A 571 32.50 -9.57 -9.65
CA ILE A 571 33.80 -10.12 -10.09
C ILE A 571 34.87 -9.11 -9.67
N PHE A 572 35.33 -9.21 -8.42
CA PHE A 572 36.63 -8.72 -8.00
C PHE A 572 37.27 -9.73 -7.04
N TYR A 573 37.51 -10.93 -7.58
CA TYR A 573 38.44 -11.88 -7.00
C TYR A 573 39.33 -12.37 -8.15
N LEU A 574 40.39 -11.62 -8.41
CA LEU A 574 41.66 -12.03 -9.03
C LEU A 574 42.51 -10.76 -9.19
N PHE A 575 43.77 -10.84 -8.76
CA PHE A 575 44.78 -9.76 -8.63
C PHE A 575 44.84 -9.05 -7.27
N ARG A 576 45.12 -9.82 -6.21
CA ARG A 576 46.04 -9.35 -5.17
C ARG A 576 46.97 -10.47 -4.71
N ASN A 577 47.87 -10.86 -5.61
CA ASN A 577 49.16 -11.44 -5.27
C ASN A 577 50.23 -10.59 -5.98
N ARG A 578 50.57 -9.48 -5.33
CA ARG A 578 51.91 -8.90 -5.23
C ARG A 578 51.93 -7.87 -4.12
#